data_AF-A0A8X6SSR1-F1
#
_entry.id   AF-A0A8X6SSR1-F1
#
_cell.length_a   1.000
_cell.length_b   1.000
_cell.length_c   1.000
_cell.angle_alpha   90.00
_cell.angle_beta   90.00
_cell.angle_gamma   90.00
#
_symmetry.space_group_name_H-M   'P 1'
#
loop_
_entity.id
_entity.type
_entity.pdbx_description
1 polymer ?
#
loop_
_entity_poly.entity_id
_entity_poly.type
_entity_poly.pdbx_seq_one_letter_code
_entity_poly.pdbx_strand_id
1 'polypeptide(L)'
;MKVVRFNETFPQAELRMLEQAERDAAHRAAETPERSQARRRRHAEYLLSQRAAETPEQSQARRLQHATYMASQRDTETIEAAESRKRAVAERAQQRRLIFTKNTGVFDKAAFEYDETLDYESQKLIKIEAMNKECRFCGALKWKEESAGLCCSGGGGSSPSFNRRAS
;
A
#
# COMPACT_ATOMS: atom_id res chain seq x y z
N MET A 1 41.72 -20.34 -18.35
CA MET A 1 41.17 -18.97 -18.45
C MET A 1 41.45 -18.03 -17.26
N LYS A 2 41.95 -18.48 -16.10
CA LYS A 2 42.31 -17.57 -14.99
C LYS A 2 43.68 -16.88 -15.15
N VAL A 3 44.61 -17.53 -15.85
CA VAL A 3 46.01 -17.06 -15.99
C VAL A 3 46.12 -15.81 -16.88
N VAL A 4 45.24 -15.65 -17.86
CA VAL A 4 45.28 -14.50 -18.81
C VAL A 4 44.85 -13.20 -18.13
N ARG A 5 43.83 -13.25 -17.24
CA ARG A 5 43.32 -12.07 -16.53
C ARG A 5 44.28 -11.53 -15.47
N PHE A 6 45.18 -12.36 -14.96
CA PHE A 6 46.11 -11.97 -13.91
C PHE A 6 47.22 -11.03 -14.42
N ASN A 7 47.59 -11.14 -15.70
CA ASN A 7 48.61 -10.30 -16.34
C ASN A 7 48.01 -9.20 -17.23
N GLU A 8 46.69 -8.96 -17.14
CA GLU A 8 46.04 -7.89 -17.91
C GLU A 8 46.47 -6.52 -17.38
N THR A 9 46.91 -5.65 -18.30
CA THR A 9 47.12 -4.24 -17.99
C THR A 9 45.79 -3.50 -17.87
N PHE A 10 45.78 -2.36 -17.19
CA PHE A 10 44.58 -1.54 -17.04
C PHE A 10 43.89 -1.22 -18.39
N PRO A 11 44.59 -0.77 -19.45
CA PRO A 11 43.95 -0.49 -20.74
C PRO A 11 43.37 -1.73 -21.41
N GLN A 12 44.04 -2.88 -21.29
CA GLN A 12 43.53 -4.15 -21.84
C GLN A 12 42.26 -4.62 -21.11
N ALA A 13 42.21 -4.45 -19.78
CA ALA A 13 41.03 -4.75 -19.00
C ALA A 13 39.86 -3.83 -19.36
N GLU A 14 40.13 -2.54 -19.59
CA GLU A 14 39.12 -1.56 -20.00
C GLU A 14 38.53 -1.88 -21.38
N LEU A 15 39.39 -2.15 -22.38
CA LEU A 15 38.96 -2.58 -23.71
C LEU A 15 38.08 -3.83 -23.65
N ARG A 16 38.49 -4.84 -22.87
CA ARG A 16 37.68 -6.06 -22.66
C ARG A 16 36.31 -5.76 -22.07
N MET A 17 36.23 -4.85 -21.11
CA MET A 17 34.96 -4.45 -20.49
C MET A 17 34.05 -3.71 -21.48
N LEU A 18 34.62 -2.84 -22.32
CA LEU A 18 33.89 -2.15 -23.39
C LEU A 18 33.35 -3.15 -24.42
N GLU A 19 34.19 -4.05 -24.93
CA GLU A 19 33.79 -5.10 -25.87
C GLU A 19 32.70 -6.02 -25.30
N GLN A 20 32.77 -6.30 -23.99
CA GLN A 20 31.73 -7.08 -23.32
C GLN A 20 30.43 -6.30 -23.19
N ALA A 21 30.49 -5.02 -22.82
CA ALA A 21 29.33 -4.14 -22.73
C ALA A 21 28.64 -3.98 -24.09
N GLU A 22 29.40 -3.84 -25.17
CA GLU A 22 28.89 -3.77 -26.54
C GLU A 22 28.18 -5.07 -26.95
N ARG A 23 28.81 -6.23 -26.69
CA ARG A 23 28.19 -7.54 -26.96
C ARG A 23 26.89 -7.73 -26.19
N ASP A 24 26.88 -7.36 -24.91
CA ASP A 24 25.68 -7.44 -24.08
C ASP A 24 24.58 -6.47 -24.56
N ALA A 25 24.96 -5.26 -25.00
CA ALA A 25 24.02 -4.29 -25.56
C ALA A 25 23.41 -4.79 -26.88
N ALA A 26 24.22 -5.33 -27.79
CA ALA A 26 23.76 -5.93 -29.03
C ALA A 26 22.82 -7.13 -28.77
N HIS A 27 23.17 -8.00 -27.82
CA HIS A 27 22.30 -9.11 -27.42
C HIS A 27 20.96 -8.60 -26.89
N ARG A 28 20.96 -7.59 -26.00
CA ARG A 28 19.73 -6.99 -25.45
C ARG A 28 18.88 -6.30 -26.52
N ALA A 29 19.50 -5.67 -27.52
CA ALA A 29 18.79 -5.03 -28.62
C ALA A 29 18.08 -6.05 -29.52
N ALA A 30 18.67 -7.25 -29.67
CA ALA A 30 18.08 -8.35 -30.45
C ALA A 30 17.10 -9.23 -29.64
N GLU A 31 16.89 -8.96 -28.34
CA GLU A 31 15.96 -9.73 -27.51
C GLU A 31 14.50 -9.54 -27.95
N THR A 32 13.79 -10.66 -28.14
CA THR A 32 12.33 -10.65 -28.28
C THR A 32 11.66 -10.08 -27.02
N PRO A 33 10.46 -9.48 -27.11
CA PRO A 33 9.72 -8.96 -25.97
C PRO A 33 9.54 -9.97 -24.82
N GLU A 34 9.26 -11.23 -25.12
CA GLU A 34 9.02 -12.30 -24.14
C GLU A 34 10.29 -12.61 -23.34
N ARG A 35 11.41 -12.77 -24.03
CA ARG A 35 12.73 -12.96 -23.39
C ARG A 35 13.12 -11.76 -22.53
N SER A 36 12.87 -10.55 -23.03
CA SER A 36 13.12 -9.31 -22.31
C SER A 36 12.30 -9.23 -21.01
N GLN A 37 11.02 -9.63 -21.07
CA GLN A 37 10.15 -9.71 -19.89
C GLN A 37 10.61 -10.79 -18.91
N ALA A 38 10.94 -11.99 -19.39
CA ALA A 38 11.42 -13.09 -18.54
C ALA A 38 12.71 -12.71 -17.81
N ARG A 39 13.65 -12.03 -18.49
CA ARG A 39 14.88 -11.50 -17.90
C ARG A 39 14.58 -10.47 -16.81
N ARG A 40 13.67 -9.51 -17.06
CA ARG A 40 13.25 -8.53 -16.04
C ARG A 40 12.61 -9.18 -14.82
N ARG A 41 11.77 -10.21 -15.02
CA ARG A 41 11.14 -10.96 -13.92
C ARG A 41 12.18 -11.66 -13.05
N ARG A 42 13.09 -12.43 -13.66
CA ARG A 42 14.19 -13.10 -12.95
C ARG A 42 15.08 -12.11 -12.19
N HIS A 43 15.38 -10.96 -12.79
CA HIS A 43 16.16 -9.92 -12.12
C HIS A 43 15.42 -9.31 -10.94
N ALA A 44 14.11 -9.06 -11.07
CA ALA A 44 13.28 -8.56 -9.97
C ALA A 44 13.22 -9.58 -8.82
N GLU A 45 13.05 -10.87 -9.11
CA GLU A 45 13.09 -11.96 -8.13
C GLU A 45 14.42 -12.02 -7.39
N TYR A 46 15.55 -11.94 -8.12
CA TYR A 46 16.88 -11.87 -7.53
C TYR A 46 17.05 -10.67 -6.59
N LEU A 47 16.58 -9.48 -6.98
CA LEU A 47 16.64 -8.30 -6.11
C LEU A 47 15.74 -8.44 -4.89
N LEU A 48 14.58 -9.11 -5.00
CA LEU A 48 13.71 -9.40 -3.87
C LEU A 48 14.39 -10.36 -2.88
N SER A 49 15.02 -11.43 -3.37
CA SER A 49 15.74 -12.36 -2.50
C SER A 49 16.93 -11.69 -1.80
N GLN A 50 17.67 -10.83 -2.50
CA GLN A 50 18.76 -10.05 -1.91
C GLN A 50 18.22 -9.13 -0.79
N ARG A 51 17.13 -8.39 -1.05
CA ARG A 51 16.49 -7.52 -0.05
C ARG A 51 15.97 -8.28 1.16
N ALA A 52 15.46 -9.50 0.97
CA ALA A 52 14.97 -10.33 2.07
C ALA A 52 16.10 -10.84 2.98
N ALA A 53 17.31 -10.97 2.43
CA ALA A 53 18.51 -11.39 3.17
C ALA A 53 19.33 -10.21 3.74
N GLU A 54 18.95 -8.96 3.49
CA GLU A 54 19.66 -7.78 4.00
C GLU A 54 19.60 -7.72 5.53
N THR A 55 20.73 -7.39 6.16
CA THR A 55 20.71 -6.99 7.58
C THR A 55 20.06 -5.61 7.76
N PRO A 56 19.61 -5.26 8.98
CA PRO A 56 19.07 -3.92 9.25
C PRO A 56 20.02 -2.78 8.83
N GLU A 57 21.32 -2.93 9.07
CA GLU A 57 22.35 -1.94 8.75
C GLU A 57 22.53 -1.79 7.23
N GLN A 58 22.58 -2.91 6.50
CA GLN A 58 22.64 -2.90 5.03
C GLN A 58 21.41 -2.24 4.43
N SER A 59 20.23 -2.55 4.98
CA SER A 59 18.96 -1.96 4.56
C SER A 59 18.92 -0.45 4.82
N GLN A 60 19.45 0.00 5.95
CA GLN A 60 19.58 1.42 6.28
C GLN A 60 20.56 2.13 5.34
N ALA A 61 21.76 1.57 5.13
CA ALA A 61 22.75 2.13 4.22
C ALA A 61 22.19 2.29 2.80
N ARG A 62 21.48 1.28 2.29
CA ARG A 62 20.80 1.34 0.97
C ARG A 62 19.75 2.45 0.92
N ARG A 63 18.92 2.60 1.96
CA ARG A 63 17.92 3.69 2.03
C ARG A 63 18.58 5.06 2.03
N LEU A 64 19.67 5.22 2.77
CA LEU A 64 20.44 6.48 2.81
C LEU A 64 21.06 6.79 1.45
N GLN A 65 21.73 5.83 0.81
CA GLN A 65 22.27 6.00 -0.54
C GLN A 65 21.19 6.36 -1.57
N HIS A 66 20.01 5.74 -1.47
CA HIS A 66 18.91 6.07 -2.35
C HIS A 66 18.38 7.49 -2.11
N ALA A 67 18.28 7.92 -0.85
CA ALA A 67 17.83 9.26 -0.49
C ALA A 67 18.84 10.33 -0.96
N THR A 68 20.14 10.10 -0.78
CA THR A 68 21.18 11.03 -1.26
C THR A 68 21.21 11.13 -2.78
N TYR A 69 21.08 9.99 -3.48
CA TYR A 69 20.95 10.00 -4.93
C TYR A 69 19.73 10.82 -5.38
N MET A 70 18.56 10.59 -4.77
CA MET A 70 17.35 11.34 -5.11
C MET A 70 17.44 12.84 -4.78
N ALA A 71 18.18 13.22 -3.74
CA ALA A 71 18.48 14.61 -3.44
C ALA A 71 19.34 15.24 -4.54
N SER A 72 20.44 14.58 -4.92
CA SER A 72 21.33 15.08 -5.98
C SER A 72 20.62 15.26 -7.33
N GLN A 73 19.70 14.35 -7.67
CA GLN A 73 18.89 14.47 -8.88
C GLN A 73 17.95 15.68 -8.83
N ARG A 74 17.46 16.05 -7.64
CA ARG A 74 16.62 17.26 -7.45
C ARG A 74 17.43 18.53 -7.56
N ASP A 75 18.68 18.52 -7.10
CA ASP A 75 19.56 19.69 -7.18
C ASP A 75 19.92 20.04 -8.63
N THR A 76 20.00 19.02 -9.50
CA THR A 76 20.23 19.19 -10.94
C THR A 76 18.93 19.23 -11.77
N GLU A 77 17.76 19.19 -11.14
CA GLU A 77 16.46 19.14 -11.82
C GLU A 77 16.17 20.49 -12.50
N THR A 78 15.73 20.45 -13.76
CA THR A 78 15.27 21.67 -14.45
C THR A 78 13.94 22.15 -13.87
N ILE A 79 13.63 23.43 -14.03
CA ILE A 79 12.37 24.01 -13.53
C ILE A 79 11.16 23.27 -14.11
N GLU A 80 11.17 22.98 -15.41
CA GLU A 80 10.09 22.24 -16.08
C GLU A 80 9.91 20.82 -15.52
N ALA A 81 11.00 20.09 -15.29
CA ALA A 81 10.96 18.76 -14.68
C ALA A 81 10.40 18.82 -13.25
N ALA A 82 10.83 19.82 -12.47
CA ALA A 82 10.35 20.03 -11.10
C ALA A 82 8.85 20.36 -11.07
N GLU A 83 8.35 21.19 -12.00
CA GLU A 83 6.93 21.47 -12.13
C GLU A 83 6.12 20.24 -12.52
N SER A 84 6.56 19.51 -13.54
CA SER A 84 5.92 18.26 -13.97
C SER A 84 5.80 17.25 -12.83
N ARG A 85 6.88 17.08 -12.06
CA ARG A 85 6.90 16.24 -10.86
C ARG A 85 5.90 16.72 -9.80
N LYS A 86 5.87 18.02 -9.50
CA LYS A 86 4.92 18.60 -8.53
C LYS A 86 3.47 18.38 -8.96
N ARG A 87 3.16 18.61 -10.25
CA ARG A 87 1.82 18.35 -10.83
C ARG A 87 1.43 16.87 -10.70
N ALA A 88 2.32 15.96 -11.09
CA ALA A 88 2.07 14.52 -10.95
C ALA A 88 1.87 14.07 -9.49
N VAL A 89 2.58 14.67 -8.54
CA VAL A 89 2.37 14.41 -7.10
C VAL A 89 1.00 14.92 -6.63
N ALA A 90 0.62 16.14 -7.06
CA ALA A 90 -0.67 16.73 -6.73
C ALA A 90 -1.83 15.90 -7.31
N GLU A 91 -1.73 15.49 -8.58
CA GLU A 91 -2.73 14.65 -9.24
C GLU A 91 -2.90 13.30 -8.53
N ARG A 92 -1.79 12.60 -8.22
CA ARG A 92 -1.85 11.35 -7.44
C ARG A 92 -2.47 11.57 -6.06
N ALA A 93 -2.20 12.70 -5.42
CA ALA A 93 -2.81 13.03 -4.13
C ALA A 93 -4.32 13.28 -4.25
N GLN A 94 -4.76 13.97 -5.30
CA GLN A 94 -6.16 14.18 -5.62
C GLN A 94 -6.87 12.86 -5.94
N GLN A 95 -6.27 12.01 -6.79
CA GLN A 95 -6.81 10.68 -7.10
C GLN A 95 -6.99 9.83 -5.84
N ARG A 96 -6.01 9.83 -4.93
CA ARG A 96 -6.14 9.14 -3.63
C ARG A 96 -7.28 9.68 -2.79
N ARG A 97 -7.43 11.02 -2.73
CA ARG A 97 -8.56 11.65 -2.02
C ARG A 97 -9.90 11.25 -2.65
N LEU A 98 -10.01 11.25 -3.97
CA LEU A 98 -11.23 10.85 -4.68
C LEU A 98 -11.59 9.39 -4.43
N ILE A 99 -10.62 8.48 -4.37
CA ILE A 99 -10.88 7.08 -4.01
C ILE A 99 -11.43 6.99 -2.58
N PHE A 100 -10.82 7.72 -1.64
CA PHE A 100 -11.30 7.78 -0.27
C PHE A 100 -12.73 8.34 -0.19
N THR A 101 -12.98 9.51 -0.80
CA THR A 101 -14.31 10.14 -0.77
C THR A 101 -15.38 9.32 -1.48
N LYS A 102 -15.06 8.59 -2.56
CA LYS A 102 -16.02 7.67 -3.19
C LYS A 102 -16.38 6.51 -2.26
N ASN A 103 -15.41 6.02 -1.49
CA ASN A 103 -15.66 4.93 -0.54
C ASN A 103 -16.41 5.40 0.71
N THR A 104 -16.24 6.65 1.15
CA THR A 104 -16.84 7.15 2.41
C THR A 104 -18.05 8.06 2.20
N GLY A 105 -18.16 8.74 1.05
CA GLY A 105 -19.17 9.78 0.80
C GLY A 105 -20.60 9.24 0.69
N VAL A 106 -20.77 7.95 0.42
CA VAL A 106 -22.09 7.27 0.51
C VAL A 106 -22.64 7.31 1.94
N PHE A 107 -21.77 7.50 2.94
CA PHE A 107 -22.16 7.53 4.36
C PHE A 107 -22.01 8.90 5.01
N ASP A 108 -21.74 9.95 4.24
CA ASP A 108 -21.69 11.31 4.78
C ASP A 108 -23.08 11.65 5.33
N LYS A 109 -23.21 11.67 6.66
CA LYS A 109 -24.45 11.86 7.44
C LYS A 109 -25.44 10.69 7.45
N ALA A 110 -25.07 9.51 6.96
CA ALA A 110 -25.98 8.34 7.00
C ALA A 110 -26.41 7.91 8.42
N ALA A 111 -25.70 8.36 9.47
CA ALA A 111 -26.12 8.18 10.86
C ALA A 111 -27.32 9.05 11.26
N PHE A 112 -27.57 10.15 10.56
CA PHE A 112 -28.66 11.10 10.82
C PHE A 112 -29.79 11.01 9.79
N GLU A 113 -29.47 10.58 8.58
CA GLU A 113 -30.40 10.42 7.46
C GLU A 113 -30.31 8.99 6.95
N TYR A 114 -31.21 8.13 7.44
CA TYR A 114 -31.29 6.73 7.03
C TYR A 114 -31.91 6.64 5.63
N ASP A 115 -31.23 5.98 4.70
CA ASP A 115 -31.69 5.74 3.34
C ASP A 115 -31.94 4.22 3.14
N GLU A 116 -33.21 3.83 3.08
CA GLU A 116 -33.63 2.43 2.94
C GLU A 116 -33.22 1.77 1.63
N THR A 117 -32.78 2.54 0.64
CA THR A 117 -32.30 2.01 -0.65
C THR A 117 -30.85 1.54 -0.61
N LEU A 118 -30.11 1.90 0.45
CA LEU A 118 -28.74 1.48 0.66
C LEU A 118 -28.69 0.15 1.41
N ASP A 119 -28.02 -0.84 0.82
CA ASP A 119 -27.69 -2.09 1.52
C ASP A 119 -26.50 -1.86 2.46
N TYR A 120 -26.81 -1.50 3.71
CA TYR A 120 -25.82 -1.24 4.77
C TYR A 120 -25.08 -2.51 5.23
N GLU A 121 -25.68 -3.70 5.08
CA GLU A 121 -25.11 -4.96 5.57
C GLU A 121 -23.95 -5.46 4.71
N SER A 122 -24.00 -5.23 3.40
CA SER A 122 -22.93 -5.64 2.48
C SER A 122 -21.74 -4.68 2.42
N GLN A 123 -21.80 -3.53 3.11
CA GLN A 123 -20.77 -2.50 3.02
C GLN A 123 -19.60 -2.76 3.96
N LYS A 124 -18.39 -2.90 3.41
CA LYS A 124 -17.14 -3.19 4.16
C LYS A 124 -16.79 -2.18 5.25
N LEU A 125 -17.34 -0.97 5.20
CA LEU A 125 -17.06 0.11 6.17
C LEU A 125 -18.01 0.08 7.37
N ILE A 126 -19.16 -0.58 7.27
CA ILE A 126 -20.15 -0.68 8.33
C ILE A 126 -20.09 -2.09 8.90
N LYS A 127 -19.81 -2.19 10.21
CA LYS A 127 -19.85 -3.45 10.96
C LYS A 127 -20.99 -3.39 11.96
N ILE A 128 -22.18 -3.82 11.54
CA ILE A 128 -23.29 -4.03 12.46
C ILE A 128 -23.08 -5.41 13.08
N GLU A 129 -22.50 -5.45 14.28
CA GLU A 129 -22.35 -6.70 15.04
C GLU A 129 -23.70 -7.18 15.60
N ALA A 130 -23.80 -8.47 15.89
CA ALA A 130 -25.00 -9.04 16.52
C ALA A 130 -25.23 -8.47 17.93
N MET A 131 -26.48 -8.13 18.23
CA MET A 131 -26.92 -7.65 19.53
C MET A 131 -27.02 -8.83 20.51
N ASN A 132 -25.88 -9.30 21.02
CA ASN A 132 -25.76 -10.55 21.76
C ASN A 132 -25.25 -10.39 23.20
N LYS A 133 -25.07 -9.15 23.67
CA LYS A 133 -24.68 -8.88 25.06
C LYS A 133 -25.92 -8.54 25.86
N GLU A 134 -26.03 -9.09 27.05
CA GLU A 134 -27.13 -8.74 27.94
C GLU A 134 -26.78 -7.49 28.74
N CYS A 135 -27.72 -6.54 28.80
CA CYS A 135 -27.59 -5.37 29.64
C CYS A 135 -27.77 -5.76 31.11
N ARG A 136 -26.78 -5.43 31.94
CA ARG A 136 -26.82 -5.70 33.39
C ARG A 136 -27.99 -5.02 34.11
N PHE A 137 -28.51 -3.91 33.58
CA PHE A 137 -29.53 -3.10 34.25
C PHE A 137 -30.96 -3.54 33.92
N CYS A 138 -31.24 -3.90 32.66
CA CYS A 138 -32.60 -4.22 32.22
C CYS A 138 -32.73 -5.58 31.49
N GLY A 139 -31.68 -6.38 31.37
CA GLY A 139 -31.72 -7.70 30.72
C GLY A 139 -31.97 -7.66 29.20
N ALA A 140 -32.06 -6.47 28.61
CA ALA A 140 -32.19 -6.29 27.17
C ALA A 140 -30.91 -6.75 26.46
N LEU A 141 -31.06 -7.30 25.26
CA LEU A 141 -29.92 -7.53 24.38
C LEU A 141 -29.40 -6.16 23.89
N LYS A 142 -28.08 -6.00 23.87
CA LYS A 142 -27.36 -4.78 23.51
C LYS A 142 -26.15 -5.12 22.64
N TRP A 143 -25.61 -4.11 21.94
CA TRP A 143 -24.35 -4.30 21.22
C TRP A 143 -23.16 -4.35 22.17
N LYS A 144 -22.10 -5.00 21.73
CA LYS A 144 -20.88 -5.18 22.52
C LYS A 144 -20.26 -3.85 22.95
N GLU A 145 -20.26 -2.86 22.05
CA GLU A 145 -19.68 -1.53 22.26
C GLU A 145 -20.74 -0.47 22.60
N GLU A 146 -21.99 -0.86 22.87
CA GLU A 146 -23.03 0.08 23.30
C GLU A 146 -22.74 0.61 24.71
N SER A 147 -22.69 1.94 24.83
CA SER A 147 -22.57 2.66 26.10
C SER A 147 -23.66 2.25 27.08
N ALA A 148 -23.28 2.04 28.34
CA ALA A 148 -24.23 1.71 29.40
C ALA A 148 -25.32 2.80 29.52
N GLY A 149 -26.59 2.40 29.56
CA GLY A 149 -27.71 3.33 29.74
C GLY A 149 -28.38 3.81 28.44
N LEU A 150 -27.90 3.41 27.25
CA LEU A 150 -28.59 3.65 25.99
C LEU A 150 -29.85 2.77 25.85
N CYS A 151 -29.74 1.46 26.12
CA CYS A 151 -30.90 0.56 26.06
C CYS A 151 -31.88 0.69 27.25
N CYS A 152 -31.48 1.30 28.36
CA CYS A 152 -32.34 1.48 29.53
C CYS A 152 -32.43 2.99 29.80
N SER A 153 -33.52 3.64 29.40
CA SER A 153 -33.84 5.08 29.50
C SER A 153 -33.24 5.76 30.74
N GLY A 154 -31.96 6.16 30.69
CA GLY A 154 -31.25 6.80 31.80
C GLY A 154 -31.33 6.11 33.17
N GLY A 155 -31.64 4.81 33.25
CA GLY A 155 -31.77 4.10 34.52
C GLY A 155 -33.07 4.32 35.32
N GLY A 156 -34.16 4.84 34.74
CA GLY A 156 -35.40 5.04 35.49
C GLY A 156 -36.66 5.06 34.64
N GLY A 157 -37.24 3.88 34.39
CA GLY A 157 -38.56 3.78 33.76
C GLY A 157 -38.79 2.37 33.26
N SER A 158 -39.67 1.64 33.95
CA SER A 158 -40.16 0.32 33.58
C SER A 158 -40.65 0.31 32.12
N SER A 159 -39.85 -0.26 31.21
CA SER A 159 -40.36 -0.68 29.90
C SER A 159 -41.32 -1.85 30.11
N PRO A 160 -42.52 -1.85 29.49
CA PRO A 160 -43.42 -2.98 29.59
C PRO A 160 -42.74 -4.21 28.99
N SER A 161 -42.91 -5.34 29.67
CA SER A 161 -42.33 -6.64 29.33
C SER A 161 -42.62 -7.02 27.88
N PHE A 162 -41.64 -6.85 27.00
CA PHE A 162 -41.66 -7.48 25.69
C PHE A 162 -41.39 -8.98 25.91
N ASN A 163 -42.47 -9.76 25.92
CA ASN A 163 -42.43 -11.22 25.98
C ASN A 163 -41.55 -11.76 24.84
N ARG A 164 -40.39 -12.33 25.18
CA ARG A 164 -39.63 -13.19 24.27
C ARG A 164 -40.44 -14.47 24.06
N ARG A 165 -41.23 -14.54 22.99
CA ARG A 165 -41.62 -15.85 22.44
C ARG A 165 -40.41 -16.42 21.73
N ALA A 166 -39.86 -17.49 22.31
CA ALA A 166 -39.00 -18.41 21.60
C ALA A 166 -39.81 -19.13 20.51
N SER A 167 -39.29 -19.15 19.30
CA SER A 167 -39.59 -20.13 18.25
C SER A 167 -38.32 -20.29 17.42
#